data_AF-A0A7S2YLQ6-F1
#
_entry.id   AF-A0A7S2YLQ6-F1
#
_cell.length_a   1.000
_cell.length_b   1.000
_cell.length_c   1.000
_cell.angle_alpha   90.00
_cell.angle_beta   90.00
_cell.angle_gamma   90.00
#
_symmetry.space_group_name_H-M   'P 1'
#
loop_
_entity.id
_entity.type
_entity.pdbx_description
1 polymer ?
#
loop_
_entity_poly.entity_id
_entity_poly.type
_entity_poly.pdbx_seq_one_letter_code
_entity_poly.pdbx_strand_id
1 'polypeptide(L)'
;DEPTRDDRKRSWTSVLVVTATLSVAGVSAYYARQLISEYGLQGALNYIWEGDPYPHIRQYLDSLDAINKAMDKEEKTIASLQEALERAQLDSVDGGHSSNAEQQGGMQDSRLLQLWRQNVQKNNNQSGKKNVDLKSLLGGLSYKLDSLAAKVDAVPAAQDAIVKKRKKQLSTKIVQMMDQADRLIAFHQKASPPQ
;
A
#
# COMPACT_ATOMS: atom_id res chain seq x y z
N ASP A 1 -25.61 -7.70 60.96
CA ASP A 1 -25.33 -6.52 60.11
C ASP A 1 -25.19 -6.91 58.66
N GLU A 2 -26.31 -6.81 57.95
CA GLU A 2 -26.45 -7.21 56.55
C GLU A 2 -26.40 -5.92 55.70
N PRO A 3 -25.43 -5.76 54.78
CA PRO A 3 -25.32 -4.54 53.99
C PRO A 3 -26.47 -4.42 52.99
N THR A 4 -27.20 -3.31 53.07
CA THR A 4 -28.40 -3.01 52.30
C THR A 4 -28.10 -2.83 50.81
N ARG A 5 -29.06 -3.28 49.99
CA ARG A 5 -28.98 -3.46 48.53
C ARG A 5 -28.77 -2.17 47.72
N ASP A 6 -28.81 -1.00 48.36
CA ASP A 6 -28.73 0.30 47.70
C ASP A 6 -27.29 0.79 47.46
N ASP A 7 -26.30 0.29 48.22
CA ASP A 7 -24.90 0.71 48.05
C ASP A 7 -24.24 0.15 46.78
N ARG A 8 -24.73 -0.99 46.25
CA ARG A 8 -24.20 -1.55 45.00
C ARG A 8 -24.57 -0.74 43.76
N LYS A 9 -25.66 0.03 43.75
CA LYS A 9 -26.06 0.77 42.53
C LYS A 9 -25.21 2.03 42.29
N ARG A 10 -24.67 2.66 43.35
CA ARG A 10 -23.84 3.86 43.24
C ARG A 10 -22.39 3.60 42.81
N SER A 11 -21.86 2.40 43.08
CA SER A 11 -20.47 2.07 42.68
C SER A 11 -20.35 1.79 41.17
N TRP A 12 -21.38 1.18 40.56
CA TRP A 12 -21.35 0.80 39.15
C TRP A 12 -21.50 2.02 38.22
N THR A 13 -22.33 2.99 38.59
CA THR A 13 -22.44 4.25 37.84
C THR A 13 -21.12 5.03 37.87
N SER A 14 -20.44 5.05 39.02
CA SER A 14 -19.14 5.72 39.18
C SER A 14 -18.04 5.05 38.35
N VAL A 15 -17.98 3.71 38.34
CA VAL A 15 -17.00 2.95 37.53
C VAL A 15 -17.26 3.09 36.03
N LEU A 16 -18.53 3.11 35.60
CA LEU A 16 -18.90 3.33 34.20
C LEU A 16 -18.57 4.75 33.72
N VAL A 17 -18.77 5.77 34.56
CA VAL A 17 -18.40 7.16 34.23
C VAL A 17 -16.88 7.34 34.14
N VAL A 18 -16.11 6.67 35.00
CA VAL A 18 -14.63 6.74 34.96
C VAL A 18 -14.07 6.00 33.74
N THR A 19 -14.64 4.85 33.36
CA THR A 19 -14.21 4.13 32.14
C THR A 19 -14.64 4.81 30.84
N ALA A 20 -15.81 5.45 30.82
CA ALA A 20 -16.23 6.28 29.70
C ALA A 20 -15.36 7.55 29.54
N THR A 21 -14.97 8.20 30.64
CA THR A 21 -14.10 9.40 30.56
C THR A 21 -12.67 9.07 30.16
N LEU A 22 -12.10 7.94 30.63
CA LEU A 22 -10.76 7.49 30.21
C LEU A 22 -10.70 7.11 28.72
N SER A 23 -11.74 6.47 28.19
CA SER A 23 -11.80 6.11 26.77
C SER A 23 -11.94 7.34 25.87
N VAL A 24 -12.78 8.32 26.25
CA VAL A 24 -12.90 9.59 25.52
C VAL A 24 -11.60 10.40 25.60
N ALA A 25 -10.93 10.44 26.77
CA ALA A 25 -9.65 11.11 26.95
C ALA A 25 -8.55 10.48 26.06
N GLY A 26 -8.47 9.15 26.00
CA GLY A 26 -7.50 8.46 25.14
C GLY A 26 -7.70 8.75 23.66
N VAL A 27 -8.94 8.74 23.18
CA VAL A 27 -9.26 9.06 21.77
C VAL A 27 -8.94 10.53 21.47
N SER A 28 -9.31 11.46 22.35
CA SER A 28 -9.03 12.89 22.18
C SER A 28 -7.53 13.19 22.16
N ALA A 29 -6.73 12.55 23.01
CA ALA A 29 -5.28 12.71 23.05
C ALA A 29 -4.60 12.17 21.78
N TYR A 30 -5.10 11.08 21.20
CA TYR A 30 -4.61 10.54 19.93
C TYR A 30 -4.84 11.54 18.77
N TYR A 31 -6.06 12.07 18.65
CA TYR A 31 -6.38 13.06 17.64
C TYR A 31 -5.61 14.38 17.83
N ALA A 32 -5.47 14.84 19.08
CA ALA A 32 -4.68 16.03 19.39
C ALA A 32 -3.21 15.86 19.00
N ARG A 33 -2.62 14.69 19.27
CA ARG A 33 -1.22 14.40 18.88
C ARG A 33 -1.05 14.38 17.37
N GLN A 34 -2.01 13.84 16.63
CA GLN A 34 -1.98 13.82 15.18
C GLN A 34 -2.07 15.24 14.61
N LEU A 35 -3.00 16.06 15.11
CA LEU A 35 -3.15 17.46 14.72
C LEU A 35 -1.91 18.30 15.05
N ILE A 36 -1.31 18.11 16.24
CA ILE A 36 -0.09 18.82 16.64
C ILE A 36 1.09 18.42 15.73
N SER A 37 1.18 17.16 15.32
CA SER A 37 2.25 16.70 14.42
C SER A 37 2.12 17.26 12.99
N GLU A 38 0.90 17.55 12.54
CA GLU A 38 0.62 18.05 11.20
C GLU A 38 0.65 19.59 11.11
N TYR A 39 0.17 20.30 12.14
CA TYR A 39 -0.07 21.76 12.10
C TYR A 39 0.70 22.57 13.17
N GLY A 40 1.37 21.91 14.11
CA GLY A 40 1.92 22.55 15.31
C GLY A 40 0.84 22.96 16.33
N LEU A 41 1.27 23.34 17.54
CA LEU A 41 0.36 23.66 18.66
C LEU A 41 -0.59 24.83 18.34
N GLN A 42 -0.08 25.86 17.65
CA GLN A 42 -0.84 27.05 17.31
C GLN A 42 -1.89 26.78 16.22
N GLY A 43 -1.57 25.93 15.24
CA GLY A 43 -2.50 25.51 14.20
C GLY A 43 -3.60 24.59 14.73
N ALA A 44 -3.28 23.67 15.65
CA ALA A 44 -4.26 22.82 16.30
C ALA A 44 -5.24 23.61 17.20
N LEU A 45 -4.75 24.66 17.88
CA LEU A 45 -5.59 25.56 18.68
C LEU A 45 -6.54 26.39 17.83
N ASN A 46 -6.05 26.99 16.73
CA ASN A 46 -6.93 27.70 15.78
C ASN A 46 -7.95 26.75 15.13
N TYR A 47 -7.58 25.51 14.82
CA TYR A 47 -8.51 24.52 14.28
C TYR A 47 -9.68 24.20 15.23
N ILE A 48 -9.42 24.14 16.53
CA ILE A 48 -10.45 23.89 17.56
C ILE A 48 -11.33 25.14 17.77
N TRP A 49 -10.77 26.34 17.63
CA TRP A 49 -11.44 27.60 17.97
C TRP A 49 -12.11 28.32 16.79
N GLU A 50 -11.41 28.47 15.66
CA GLU A 50 -11.87 29.23 14.48
C GLU A 50 -12.45 28.32 13.38
N GLY A 51 -12.28 27.00 13.48
CA GLY A 51 -12.55 26.05 12.41
C GLY A 51 -11.35 25.88 11.47
N ASP A 52 -11.49 25.08 10.41
CA ASP A 52 -10.38 24.79 9.48
C ASP A 52 -10.01 26.05 8.67
N PRO A 53 -8.83 26.66 8.91
CA PRO A 53 -8.47 27.90 8.22
C PRO A 53 -8.03 27.66 6.77
N TYR A 54 -7.80 26.39 6.36
CA TYR A 54 -7.33 26.04 5.02
C TYR A 54 -8.01 24.78 4.45
N PRO A 55 -9.34 24.80 4.26
CA PRO A 55 -10.10 23.62 3.82
C PRO A 55 -9.62 23.09 2.46
N HIS A 56 -9.14 23.97 1.58
CA HIS A 56 -8.64 23.61 0.26
C HIS A 56 -7.32 22.82 0.31
N ILE A 57 -6.41 23.17 1.21
CA ILE A 57 -5.12 22.47 1.36
C ILE A 57 -5.36 21.06 1.87
N ARG A 58 -6.30 20.91 2.81
CA ARG A 58 -6.66 19.61 3.37
C ARG A 58 -7.27 18.67 2.34
N GLN A 59 -8.17 19.16 1.49
CA GLN A 59 -8.69 18.36 0.38
C GLN A 59 -7.57 17.83 -0.52
N TYR A 60 -6.54 18.64 -0.80
CA TYR A 60 -5.37 18.18 -1.56
C TYR A 60 -4.53 17.16 -0.79
N LEU A 61 -4.28 17.38 0.50
CA LEU A 61 -3.54 16.42 1.33
C LEU A 61 -4.27 15.07 1.48
N ASP A 62 -5.58 15.09 1.72
CA ASP A 62 -6.42 13.90 1.80
C ASP A 62 -6.44 13.14 0.46
N SER A 63 -6.49 13.87 -0.66
CA SER A 63 -6.39 13.25 -1.99
C SER A 63 -5.02 12.60 -2.22
N LEU A 64 -3.93 13.26 -1.80
CA LEU A 64 -2.58 12.71 -1.87
C LEU A 64 -2.42 11.49 -0.95
N ASP A 65 -3.08 11.47 0.20
CA ASP A 65 -3.07 10.31 1.11
C ASP A 65 -3.88 9.13 0.60
N ALA A 66 -5.02 9.39 -0.04
CA ALA A 66 -5.76 8.35 -0.75
C ALA A 66 -4.91 7.73 -1.87
N ILE A 67 -4.17 8.56 -2.62
CA ILE A 67 -3.24 8.09 -3.64
C ILE A 67 -2.09 7.30 -3.03
N ASN A 68 -1.49 7.78 -1.93
CA ASN A 68 -0.40 7.08 -1.25
C ASN A 68 -0.84 5.69 -0.76
N LYS A 69 -2.02 5.58 -0.15
CA LYS A 69 -2.61 4.29 0.25
C LYS A 69 -2.86 3.36 -0.94
N ALA A 70 -3.19 3.90 -2.11
CA ALA A 70 -3.34 3.12 -3.32
C ALA A 70 -1.98 2.65 -3.86
N MET A 71 -0.95 3.50 -3.83
CA MET A 71 0.42 3.11 -4.19
C MET A 71 0.96 2.00 -3.29
N ASP A 72 0.75 2.07 -1.98
CA ASP A 72 1.20 1.04 -1.05
C ASP A 72 0.54 -0.33 -1.34
N LYS A 73 -0.65 -0.35 -1.95
CA LYS A 73 -1.28 -1.60 -2.42
C LYS A 73 -0.57 -2.12 -3.67
N GLU A 74 -0.28 -1.25 -4.64
CA GLU A 74 0.39 -1.68 -5.87
C GLU A 74 1.86 -2.06 -5.61
N GLU A 75 2.54 -1.41 -4.67
CA GLU A 75 3.88 -1.79 -4.21
C GLU A 75 3.89 -3.22 -3.64
N LYS A 76 2.90 -3.58 -2.81
CA LYS A 76 2.73 -4.95 -2.35
C LYS A 76 2.51 -5.93 -3.49
N THR A 77 1.79 -5.52 -4.54
CA THR A 77 1.62 -6.40 -5.72
C THR A 77 2.92 -6.60 -6.47
N ILE A 78 3.72 -5.55 -6.66
CA ILE A 78 5.06 -5.64 -7.28
C ILE A 78 5.95 -6.57 -6.46
N ALA A 79 6.00 -6.37 -5.14
CA ALA A 79 6.79 -7.20 -4.24
C ALA A 79 6.38 -8.68 -4.32
N SER A 80 5.07 -8.97 -4.36
CA SER A 80 4.59 -10.35 -4.50
C SER A 80 4.94 -10.99 -5.86
N LEU A 81 5.02 -10.20 -6.93
CA LEU A 81 5.44 -10.67 -8.25
C LEU A 81 6.94 -10.94 -8.30
N GLN A 82 7.74 -10.08 -7.66
CA GLN A 82 9.18 -10.26 -7.51
C GLN A 82 9.50 -11.50 -6.67
N GLU A 83 8.83 -11.67 -5.53
CA GLU A 83 8.97 -12.88 -4.70
C GLU A 83 8.60 -14.15 -5.48
N ALA A 84 7.53 -14.11 -6.28
CA ALA A 84 7.15 -15.24 -7.13
C ALA A 84 8.20 -15.53 -8.23
N LEU A 85 8.86 -14.50 -8.74
CA LEU A 85 9.94 -14.63 -9.72
C LEU A 85 11.21 -15.21 -9.08
N GLU A 86 11.60 -14.71 -7.90
CA GLU A 86 12.75 -15.22 -7.14
C GLU A 86 12.54 -16.69 -6.73
N ARG A 87 11.34 -17.05 -6.29
CA ARG A 87 10.98 -18.46 -6.06
C ARG A 87 11.11 -19.30 -7.32
N ALA A 88 10.64 -18.80 -8.46
CA ALA A 88 10.79 -19.51 -9.74
C ALA A 88 12.27 -19.66 -10.14
N GLN A 89 13.12 -18.68 -9.83
CA GLN A 89 14.57 -18.78 -10.00
C GLN A 89 15.17 -19.88 -9.12
N LEU A 90 14.84 -19.92 -7.83
CA LEU A 90 15.30 -20.97 -6.92
C LEU A 90 14.82 -22.35 -7.37
N ASP A 91 13.53 -22.51 -7.68
CA ASP A 91 12.93 -23.76 -8.17
C ASP A 91 13.58 -24.24 -9.48
N SER A 92 14.03 -23.31 -10.33
CA SER A 92 14.71 -23.65 -11.59
C SER A 92 16.12 -24.21 -11.38
N VAL A 93 16.82 -23.75 -10.33
CA VAL A 93 18.19 -24.18 -9.97
C VAL A 93 18.14 -25.55 -9.29
N ASP A 94 17.19 -25.78 -8.39
CA ASP A 94 17.02 -27.06 -7.69
C ASP A 94 16.63 -28.21 -8.64
N GLY A 95 15.99 -27.89 -9.77
CA GLY A 95 15.66 -28.86 -10.82
C GLY A 95 16.81 -29.22 -11.78
N GLY A 96 18.05 -28.79 -11.48
CA GLY A 96 19.19 -28.73 -12.40
C GLY A 96 20.28 -29.82 -12.28
N HIS A 97 19.99 -31.01 -11.75
CA HIS A 97 20.93 -32.16 -11.79
C HIS A 97 20.80 -32.99 -13.10
N SER A 98 20.72 -32.35 -14.27
CA SER A 98 20.80 -33.06 -15.55
C SER A 98 21.74 -32.37 -16.52
N SER A 99 22.90 -33.01 -16.66
CA SER A 99 23.95 -32.82 -17.66
C SER A 99 23.44 -32.49 -19.06
N ASN A 100 23.79 -31.30 -19.56
CA ASN A 100 24.15 -30.96 -20.95
C ASN A 100 24.02 -29.44 -21.17
N ALA A 101 24.97 -28.69 -20.62
CA ALA A 101 25.02 -27.24 -20.63
C ALA A 101 25.82 -26.73 -21.84
N GLU A 102 25.16 -26.42 -22.96
CA GLU A 102 25.73 -25.48 -23.96
C GLU A 102 24.72 -24.95 -24.99
N GLN A 103 23.47 -25.45 -25.03
CA GLN A 103 22.39 -24.89 -25.88
C GLN A 103 21.17 -24.37 -25.09
N GLN A 104 21.32 -24.13 -23.78
CA GLN A 104 20.18 -24.03 -22.84
C GLN A 104 19.62 -22.62 -22.57
N GLY A 105 20.23 -21.54 -23.08
CA GLY A 105 19.85 -20.17 -22.70
C GLY A 105 18.38 -19.81 -22.95
N GLY A 106 17.80 -20.22 -24.10
CA GLY A 106 16.39 -19.96 -24.40
C GLY A 106 15.41 -20.93 -23.73
N MET A 107 15.84 -22.17 -23.45
CA MET A 107 14.99 -23.20 -22.85
C MET A 107 14.86 -23.02 -21.32
N GLN A 108 15.89 -22.48 -20.67
CA GLN A 108 15.85 -22.11 -19.25
C GLN A 108 14.90 -20.94 -18.99
N ASP A 109 14.93 -19.89 -19.81
CA ASP A 109 14.04 -18.73 -19.69
C ASP A 109 12.55 -19.13 -19.83
N SER A 110 12.23 -20.03 -20.77
CA SER A 110 10.86 -20.54 -20.94
C SER A 110 10.40 -21.39 -19.76
N ARG A 111 11.27 -22.21 -19.17
CA ARG A 111 10.95 -23.01 -17.96
C ARG A 111 10.72 -22.10 -16.76
N LEU A 112 11.54 -21.06 -16.62
CA LEU A 112 11.42 -20.08 -15.55
C LEU A 112 10.11 -19.29 -15.64
N LEU A 113 9.72 -18.89 -16.86
CA LEU A 113 8.44 -18.23 -17.10
C LEU A 113 7.25 -19.13 -16.71
N GLN A 114 7.33 -20.43 -16.98
CA GLN A 114 6.29 -21.38 -16.61
C GLN A 114 6.17 -21.54 -15.09
N LEU A 115 7.30 -21.68 -14.39
CA LEU A 115 7.36 -21.73 -12.93
C LEU A 115 6.84 -20.44 -12.30
N TRP A 116 7.20 -19.29 -12.86
CA TRP A 116 6.72 -17.99 -12.40
C TRP A 116 5.21 -17.87 -12.55
N ARG A 117 4.64 -18.24 -13.71
CA ARG A 117 3.17 -18.30 -13.90
C ARG A 117 2.50 -19.21 -12.88
N GLN A 118 3.07 -20.38 -12.61
CA GLN A 118 2.53 -21.33 -11.64
C GLN A 118 2.55 -20.77 -10.21
N ASN A 119 3.64 -20.12 -9.81
CA ASN A 119 3.79 -19.54 -8.48
C ASN A 119 2.85 -18.34 -8.28
N VAL A 120 2.67 -17.50 -9.31
CA VAL A 120 1.68 -16.41 -9.28
C VAL A 120 0.24 -16.95 -9.18
N GLN A 121 -0.08 -18.02 -9.90
CA GLN A 121 -1.40 -18.67 -9.78
C GLN A 121 -1.64 -19.27 -8.39
N LYS A 122 -0.64 -19.95 -7.81
CA LYS A 122 -0.72 -20.49 -6.44
C LYS A 122 -1.01 -19.37 -5.42
N ASN A 123 -0.27 -18.26 -5.50
CA ASN A 123 -0.47 -17.10 -4.62
C ASN A 123 -1.88 -16.48 -4.78
N ASN A 124 -2.39 -16.40 -6.02
CA ASN A 124 -3.73 -15.87 -6.29
C ASN A 124 -4.85 -16.78 -5.78
N ASN A 125 -4.71 -18.09 -5.94
CA ASN A 125 -5.68 -19.07 -5.44
C ASN A 125 -5.77 -19.06 -3.91
N GLN A 126 -4.66 -18.91 -3.21
CA GLN A 126 -4.64 -18.72 -1.75
C GLN A 126 -5.37 -17.45 -1.31
N SER A 127 -5.36 -16.41 -2.15
CA SER A 127 -6.09 -15.16 -1.90
C SER A 127 -7.56 -15.20 -2.34
N GLY A 128 -8.08 -16.35 -2.82
CA GLY A 128 -9.45 -16.51 -3.31
C GLY A 128 -9.76 -15.72 -4.59
N LYS A 129 -8.75 -15.22 -5.30
CA LYS A 129 -8.93 -14.46 -6.55
C LYS A 129 -9.03 -15.44 -7.72
N LYS A 130 -9.95 -15.18 -8.65
CA LYS A 130 -10.08 -15.94 -9.92
C LYS A 130 -8.71 -16.05 -10.61
N ASN A 131 -8.50 -17.11 -11.38
CA ASN A 131 -7.28 -17.37 -12.13
C ASN A 131 -6.95 -16.18 -13.06
N VAL A 132 -6.07 -15.28 -12.60
CA VAL A 132 -5.62 -14.12 -13.37
C VAL A 132 -4.37 -14.51 -14.12
N ASP A 133 -4.39 -14.34 -15.44
CA ASP A 133 -3.22 -14.53 -16.28
C ASP A 133 -2.14 -13.50 -15.93
N LEU A 134 -0.88 -13.94 -15.89
CA LEU A 134 0.27 -13.12 -15.53
C LEU A 134 0.41 -11.90 -16.42
N LYS A 135 0.17 -12.05 -17.74
CA LYS A 135 0.20 -10.96 -18.71
C LYS A 135 -0.87 -9.91 -18.40
N SER A 136 -2.08 -10.36 -18.07
CA SER A 136 -3.18 -9.47 -17.67
C SER A 136 -2.87 -8.73 -16.37
N LEU A 137 -2.21 -9.41 -15.41
CA LEU A 137 -1.81 -8.82 -14.14
C LEU A 137 -0.73 -7.74 -14.32
N LEU A 138 0.31 -8.02 -15.12
CA LEU A 138 1.36 -7.05 -15.48
C LEU A 138 0.79 -5.85 -16.24
N GLY A 139 -0.09 -6.08 -17.22
CA GLY A 139 -0.76 -5.01 -17.96
C GLY A 139 -1.67 -4.17 -17.08
N GLY A 140 -2.41 -4.82 -16.16
CA GLY A 140 -3.24 -4.13 -15.18
C GLY A 140 -2.42 -3.31 -14.18
N LEU A 141 -1.26 -3.80 -13.76
CA LEU A 141 -0.33 -3.08 -12.89
C LEU A 141 0.18 -1.82 -13.60
N SER A 142 0.69 -1.93 -14.82
CA SER A 142 1.16 -0.78 -15.63
C SER A 142 0.06 0.28 -15.79
N TYR A 143 -1.15 -0.11 -16.20
CA TYR A 143 -2.27 0.81 -16.34
C TYR A 143 -2.63 1.53 -15.03
N LYS A 144 -2.59 0.83 -13.90
CA LYS A 144 -2.87 1.45 -12.60
C LYS A 144 -1.77 2.40 -12.17
N LEU A 145 -0.50 2.10 -12.43
CA LEU A 145 0.62 2.99 -12.15
C LEU A 145 0.48 4.30 -12.94
N ASP A 146 0.15 4.20 -14.23
CA ASP A 146 -0.14 5.38 -15.06
C ASP A 146 -1.34 6.17 -14.54
N SER A 147 -2.42 5.46 -14.15
CA SER A 147 -3.58 6.10 -13.55
C SER A 147 -3.24 6.81 -12.24
N LEU A 148 -2.36 6.24 -11.41
CA LEU A 148 -1.88 6.88 -10.18
C LEU A 148 -1.00 8.09 -10.51
N ALA A 149 -0.14 8.01 -11.53
CA ALA A 149 0.68 9.12 -12.00
C ALA A 149 -0.21 10.30 -12.43
N ALA A 150 -1.22 10.03 -13.26
CA ALA A 150 -2.19 11.02 -13.71
C ALA A 150 -2.97 11.64 -12.54
N LYS A 151 -3.35 10.85 -11.54
CA LYS A 151 -4.03 11.34 -10.32
C LYS A 151 -3.12 12.23 -9.48
N VAL A 152 -1.85 11.86 -9.28
CA VAL A 152 -0.87 12.71 -8.59
C VAL A 152 -0.71 14.02 -9.34
N ASP A 153 -0.66 13.98 -10.67
CA ASP A 153 -0.49 15.20 -11.45
C ASP A 153 -1.73 16.11 -11.43
N ALA A 154 -2.92 15.51 -11.45
CA ALA A 154 -4.19 16.21 -11.37
C ALA A 154 -4.41 16.95 -10.04
N VAL A 155 -3.72 16.59 -8.95
CA VAL A 155 -3.80 17.34 -7.69
C VAL A 155 -3.22 18.75 -7.91
N PRO A 156 -4.04 19.80 -7.73
CA PRO A 156 -3.57 21.18 -7.82
C PRO A 156 -2.47 21.39 -6.78
N ALA A 157 -1.26 21.65 -7.25
CA ALA A 157 -0.20 22.17 -6.42
C ALA A 157 -0.49 23.66 -6.20
N ALA A 158 -1.42 23.97 -5.30
CA ALA A 158 -1.57 25.33 -4.78
C ALA A 158 -0.19 25.87 -4.34
N GLN A 159 -0.05 27.18 -4.19
CA GLN A 159 1.26 27.82 -3.94
C GLN A 159 2.02 27.25 -2.73
N ASP A 160 1.34 26.49 -1.86
CA ASP A 160 1.85 25.72 -0.74
C ASP A 160 3.03 24.79 -1.04
N ALA A 161 4.14 25.09 -0.37
CA ALA A 161 5.37 24.30 -0.44
C ALA A 161 5.18 22.85 0.05
N ILE A 162 4.26 22.62 1.00
CA ILE A 162 4.01 21.29 1.58
C ILE A 162 3.38 20.35 0.55
N VAL A 163 2.33 20.79 -0.13
CA VAL A 163 1.65 20.02 -1.18
C VAL A 163 2.60 19.71 -2.33
N LYS A 164 3.41 20.69 -2.75
CA LYS A 164 4.46 20.52 -3.77
C LYS A 164 5.50 19.47 -3.38
N LYS A 165 6.00 19.53 -2.14
CA LYS A 165 7.00 18.58 -1.64
C LYS A 165 6.43 17.15 -1.63
N ARG A 166 5.20 16.98 -1.13
CA ARG A 166 4.53 15.67 -1.06
C ARG A 166 4.24 15.12 -2.45
N LYS A 167 3.69 15.94 -3.36
CA LYS A 167 3.47 15.60 -4.78
C LYS A 167 4.76 15.09 -5.42
N LYS A 168 5.88 15.82 -5.25
CA LYS A 168 7.20 15.40 -5.77
C LYS A 168 7.65 14.05 -5.22
N GLN A 169 7.49 13.81 -3.92
CA GLN A 169 7.83 12.52 -3.30
C GLN A 169 7.01 11.37 -3.90
N LEU A 170 5.70 11.55 -4.06
CA LEU A 170 4.85 10.52 -4.67
C LEU A 170 5.20 10.30 -6.14
N SER A 171 5.46 11.36 -6.92
CA SER A 171 5.91 11.23 -8.30
C SER A 171 7.20 10.42 -8.43
N THR A 172 8.20 10.68 -7.57
CA THR A 172 9.45 9.87 -7.56
C THR A 172 9.18 8.41 -7.20
N LYS A 173 8.31 8.15 -6.22
CA LYS A 173 7.92 6.78 -5.85
C LYS A 173 7.23 6.04 -7.01
N ILE A 174 6.33 6.72 -7.74
CA ILE A 174 5.66 6.13 -8.92
C ILE A 174 6.66 5.75 -9.99
N VAL A 175 7.62 6.64 -10.31
CA VAL A 175 8.65 6.35 -11.31
C VAL A 175 9.45 5.10 -10.93
N GLN A 176 9.87 4.98 -9.66
CA GLN A 176 10.57 3.78 -9.18
C GLN A 176 9.72 2.50 -9.33
N MET A 177 8.42 2.58 -9.04
CA MET A 177 7.49 1.46 -9.21
C MET A 177 7.27 1.10 -10.69
N MET A 178 7.23 2.10 -11.58
CA MET A 178 7.17 1.89 -13.03
C MET A 178 8.43 1.19 -13.54
N ASP A 179 9.61 1.65 -13.13
CA ASP A 179 10.89 1.00 -13.50
C ASP A 179 10.92 -0.48 -13.05
N GLN A 180 10.38 -0.77 -11.87
CA GLN A 180 10.28 -2.15 -11.37
C GLN A 180 9.29 -2.98 -12.19
N ALA A 181 8.13 -2.42 -12.53
CA ALA A 181 7.13 -3.09 -13.37
C ALA A 181 7.68 -3.36 -14.78
N ASP A 182 8.38 -2.39 -15.38
CA ASP A 182 8.98 -2.51 -16.71
C ASP A 182 10.05 -3.61 -16.75
N ARG A 183 10.85 -3.78 -15.70
CA ARG A 183 11.79 -4.90 -15.59
C ARG A 183 11.08 -6.25 -15.60
N LEU A 184 9.96 -6.38 -14.90
CA LEU A 184 9.15 -7.60 -14.88
C LEU A 184 8.49 -7.86 -16.24
N ILE A 185 8.01 -6.82 -16.91
CA ILE A 185 7.42 -6.90 -18.25
C ILE A 185 8.48 -7.30 -19.28
N ALA A 186 9.65 -6.65 -19.26
CA ALA A 186 10.78 -6.97 -20.14
C ALA A 186 11.23 -8.42 -19.95
N PHE A 187 11.28 -8.89 -18.69
CA PHE A 187 11.56 -10.28 -18.39
C PHE A 187 10.51 -11.22 -19.01
N HIS A 188 9.22 -10.92 -18.81
CA HIS A 188 8.12 -11.70 -19.42
C HIS A 188 8.21 -11.72 -20.95
N GLN A 189 8.52 -10.59 -21.60
CA GLN A 189 8.63 -10.48 -23.05
C GLN A 189 9.82 -11.25 -23.59
N LYS A 190 10.99 -11.16 -22.94
CA LYS A 190 12.20 -11.90 -23.33
C LYS A 190 11.99 -13.42 -23.22
N ALA A 191 11.34 -13.87 -22.15
CA ALA A 191 11.12 -15.29 -21.89
C ALA A 191 9.95 -15.90 -22.68
N SER A 192 9.10 -15.06 -23.29
CA SER A 192 8.03 -15.52 -24.18
C SER A 192 8.58 -15.62 -25.60
N PRO A 193 8.63 -16.82 -26.23
CA PRO A 193 9.06 -16.93 -27.61
C PRO A 193 8.10 -16.14 -28.53
N PRO A 194 8.59 -15.55 -29.64
CA PRO A 194 7.73 -14.99 -30.68
C PRO A 194 6.86 -16.13 -31.23
N GLN A 195 5.55 -15.96 -31.15
CA GLN A 195 4.59 -16.83 -31.85
C GLN A 195 4.54 -16.48 -33.33
#